data_AF-A0A1I7RNY2-F1
#
_entry.id   AF-A0A1I7RNY2-F1
#
_cell.length_a   1.000
_cell.length_b   1.000
_cell.length_c   1.000
_cell.angle_alpha   90.00
_cell.angle_beta   90.00
_cell.angle_gamma   90.00
#
_symmetry.space_group_name_H-M   'P 1'
#
loop_
_entity.id
_entity.type
_entity.pdbx_description
1 polymer ?
#
loop_
_entity_poly.entity_id
_entity_poly.type
_entity_poly.pdbx_seq_one_letter_code
_entity_poly.pdbx_strand_id
1 'polypeptide(L)'
;MNIAEHSAEIPLNPSRQQLEREKALNMERVRKQLSDVNIRDLVPTLVARQVLQTYEMGAVYAKTDPDGQLDKLIELLRTRNHWLGPLIDALIRNGQTSVAESLLLNTQSEM
;
A
#
# COMPACT_ATOMS: atom_id res chain seq x y z
N MET A 1 -23.22 -5.25 46.86
CA MET A 1 -23.42 -3.90 46.28
C MET A 1 -22.04 -3.39 45.91
N ASN A 2 -21.75 -3.30 44.60
CA ASN A 2 -20.76 -2.46 43.89
C ASN A 2 -19.35 -2.29 44.50
N ILE A 3 -18.23 -2.43 43.79
CA ILE A 3 -17.93 -2.10 42.40
C ILE A 3 -16.65 -2.89 42.05
N ALA A 4 -16.71 -3.79 41.08
CA ALA A 4 -15.49 -4.32 40.48
C ALA A 4 -14.95 -3.21 39.57
N GLU A 5 -13.80 -2.65 39.96
CA GLU A 5 -13.02 -1.73 39.13
C GLU A 5 -12.61 -2.46 37.85
N HIS A 6 -13.44 -2.35 36.81
CA HIS A 6 -13.00 -2.53 35.44
C HIS A 6 -12.10 -1.34 35.12
N SER A 7 -10.83 -1.49 35.48
CA SER A 7 -9.76 -0.64 34.99
C SER A 7 -9.83 -0.71 33.47
N ALA A 8 -10.28 0.38 32.86
CA ALA A 8 -10.27 0.57 31.42
C ALA A 8 -8.83 0.40 30.94
N GLU A 9 -8.54 -0.75 30.32
CA GLU A 9 -7.31 -0.93 29.54
C GLU A 9 -7.42 -0.04 28.31
N ILE A 10 -6.99 1.21 28.45
CA ILE A 10 -6.62 2.05 27.32
C ILE A 10 -5.11 2.25 27.40
N PRO A 11 -4.31 1.48 26.65
CA PRO A 11 -3.03 1.97 26.15
C PRO A 11 -3.29 2.62 24.79
N LEU A 12 -3.25 3.95 24.68
CA LEU A 12 -2.05 4.77 24.53
C LEU A 12 -1.40 4.59 23.15
N ASN A 13 -1.15 5.72 22.48
CA ASN A 13 -0.38 5.87 21.24
C ASN A 13 0.54 4.68 20.94
N PRO A 14 0.36 3.97 19.81
CA PRO A 14 1.22 2.86 19.45
C PRO A 14 2.68 3.30 19.41
N SER A 15 3.57 2.45 19.92
CA SER A 15 4.99 2.73 19.90
C SER A 15 5.49 2.87 18.45
N ARG A 16 6.57 3.64 18.23
CA ARG A 16 7.17 3.78 16.89
C ARG A 16 7.51 2.42 16.26
N GLN A 17 7.98 1.45 17.05
CA GLN A 17 8.28 0.11 16.56
C GLN A 17 7.01 -0.64 16.10
N GLN A 18 5.89 -0.44 16.80
CA GLN A 18 4.62 -1.04 16.44
C GLN A 18 4.08 -0.43 15.14
N LEU A 19 4.13 0.90 15.00
CA LEU A 19 3.74 1.59 13.77
C LEU A 19 4.55 1.14 12.55
N GLU A 20 5.88 0.98 12.69
CA GLU A 20 6.73 0.48 11.60
C GLU A 20 6.41 -0.99 11.24
N ARG A 21 6.07 -1.83 12.24
CA ARG A 21 5.64 -3.20 11.99
C ARG A 21 4.31 -3.25 11.25
N GLU A 22 3.32 -2.48 11.69
CA GLU A 22 2.02 -2.37 11.03
C GLU A 22 2.17 -1.88 9.59
N LYS A 23 2.99 -0.84 9.37
CA LYS A 23 3.32 -0.34 8.03
C LYS A 23 3.98 -1.42 7.17
N ALA A 24 4.93 -2.18 7.71
CA ALA A 24 5.59 -3.26 6.97
C ALA A 24 4.61 -4.38 6.59
N LEU A 25 3.73 -4.78 7.53
CA LEU A 25 2.69 -5.78 7.28
C LEU A 25 1.69 -5.33 6.22
N ASN A 26 1.26 -4.07 6.28
CA ASN A 26 0.37 -3.49 5.29
C ASN A 26 1.02 -3.50 3.90
N MET A 27 2.28 -3.04 3.77
CA MET A 27 3.00 -3.09 2.49
C MET A 27 3.17 -4.52 1.95
N GLU A 28 3.37 -5.52 2.82
CA GLU A 28 3.44 -6.92 2.42
C GLU A 28 2.10 -7.45 1.91
N ARG A 29 0.97 -7.05 2.52
CA ARG A 29 -0.37 -7.38 2.00
C ARG A 29 -0.59 -6.76 0.62
N VAL A 30 -0.22 -5.49 0.46
CA VAL A 30 -0.32 -4.78 -0.84
C VAL A 30 0.51 -5.49 -1.90
N ARG A 31 1.74 -5.90 -1.58
CA ARG A 31 2.60 -6.68 -2.47
C ARG A 31 1.90 -7.97 -2.93
N LYS A 32 1.32 -8.74 -2.01
CA LYS A 32 0.60 -9.98 -2.34
C LYS A 32 -0.61 -9.74 -3.24
N GLN A 33 -1.33 -8.65 -3.05
CA GLN A 33 -2.51 -8.33 -3.87
C GLN A 33 -2.12 -7.91 -5.30
N LEU A 34 -0.92 -7.37 -5.48
CA LEU A 34 -0.43 -6.90 -6.78
C LEU A 34 0.41 -7.95 -7.53
N SER A 35 0.63 -9.16 -6.99
CA SER A 35 1.54 -10.16 -7.58
C SER A 35 1.17 -10.54 -9.01
N ASP A 36 -0.13 -10.59 -9.32
CA ASP A 36 -0.64 -11.00 -10.62
C ASP A 36 -0.94 -9.80 -11.54
N VAL A 37 -0.64 -8.58 -11.09
CA VAL A 37 -0.89 -7.35 -11.84
C VAL A 37 0.35 -6.95 -12.63
N ASN A 38 0.15 -6.61 -13.91
CA ASN A 38 1.22 -6.02 -14.71
C ASN A 38 1.53 -4.60 -14.20
N ILE A 39 2.60 -4.49 -13.43
CA ILE A 39 3.01 -3.25 -12.76
C ILE A 39 3.25 -2.10 -13.75
N ARG A 40 3.72 -2.42 -14.96
CA ARG A 40 4.00 -1.41 -15.99
C ARG A 40 2.76 -0.65 -16.44
N ASP A 41 1.57 -1.22 -16.26
CA ASP A 41 0.31 -0.57 -16.62
C ASP A 41 -0.13 0.43 -15.54
N LEU A 42 0.32 0.26 -14.30
CA LEU A 42 -0.04 1.13 -13.18
C LEU A 42 0.85 2.38 -13.09
N VAL A 43 2.15 2.23 -13.38
CA VAL A 43 3.16 3.28 -13.17
C VAL A 43 2.85 4.61 -13.89
N PRO A 44 2.38 4.64 -15.15
CA PRO A 44 2.10 5.91 -15.83
C PRO A 44 1.06 6.75 -15.10
N THR A 45 0.02 6.13 -14.55
CA THR A 45 -1.01 6.80 -13.75
C THR A 45 -0.41 7.33 -12.45
N LEU A 46 0.46 6.58 -11.79
CA LEU A 46 1.13 7.01 -10.57
C LEU A 46 2.08 8.21 -10.80
N VAL A 47 2.72 8.29 -11.97
CA VAL A 47 3.49 9.47 -12.37
C VAL A 47 2.57 10.66 -12.65
N ALA A 48 1.49 10.46 -13.42
CA ALA A 48 0.52 11.51 -13.72
C ALA A 48 -0.15 12.09 -12.46
N ARG A 49 -0.33 11.25 -11.44
CA ARG A 49 -0.87 11.62 -10.12
C ARG A 49 0.20 12.11 -9.13
N GLN A 50 1.45 12.30 -9.58
CA GLN A 50 2.57 12.82 -8.79
C GLN A 50 2.94 11.97 -7.57
N VAL A 51 2.57 10.68 -7.55
CA VAL A 51 3.02 9.72 -6.53
C VAL A 51 4.47 9.31 -6.82
N LEU A 52 4.78 9.12 -8.10
CA LEU A 52 6.12 8.79 -8.60
C LEU A 52 6.64 9.90 -9.50
N GLN A 53 7.96 10.03 -9.57
CA GLN A 53 8.65 10.87 -10.53
C GLN A 53 8.96 10.08 -11.81
N THR A 54 9.16 10.78 -12.94
CA THR A 54 9.46 10.13 -14.23
C THR A 54 10.72 9.25 -14.20
N TYR A 55 11.76 9.64 -13.45
CA TYR A 55 12.97 8.82 -13.31
C TYR A 55 12.71 7.55 -12.46
N GLU A 56 11.73 7.58 -11.55
CA GLU A 56 11.33 6.43 -10.74
C GLU A 56 10.55 5.41 -11.57
N MET A 57 9.72 5.89 -12.52
CA MET A 57 9.14 5.03 -13.55
C MET A 57 10.23 4.32 -14.37
N GLY A 58 11.28 5.04 -14.77
CA GLY A 58 12.44 4.43 -15.41
C GLY A 58 13.10 3.35 -14.54
N ALA A 59 13.23 3.60 -13.23
CA ALA A 59 13.79 2.65 -12.28
C ALA A 59 12.93 1.38 -12.11
N VAL A 60 11.60 1.49 -12.15
CA VAL A 60 10.69 0.33 -12.17
C VAL A 60 10.87 -0.42 -13.49
N TYR A 61 10.86 0.27 -14.63
CA TYR A 61 10.90 -0.37 -15.95
C TYR A 61 12.25 -1.02 -16.28
N ALA A 62 13.32 -0.59 -15.63
CA ALA A 62 14.64 -1.20 -15.72
C ALA A 62 14.71 -2.60 -15.09
N LYS A 63 13.73 -2.99 -14.26
CA LYS A 63 13.61 -4.35 -13.72
C LYS A 63 13.09 -5.29 -14.80
N THR A 64 13.79 -6.39 -15.00
CA THR A 64 13.57 -7.33 -16.12
C THR A 64 12.41 -8.27 -15.88
N ASP A 65 12.14 -8.62 -14.63
CA ASP A 65 11.11 -9.56 -14.22
C ASP A 65 9.94 -8.84 -13.49
N PRO A 66 8.71 -9.40 -13.54
CA PRO A 66 7.54 -8.81 -12.90
C PRO A 66 7.70 -8.61 -11.39
N ASP A 67 8.29 -9.58 -10.69
CA ASP A 67 8.51 -9.50 -9.24
C ASP A 67 9.46 -8.35 -8.90
N GLY A 68 10.57 -8.20 -9.62
CA GLY A 68 11.48 -7.09 -9.47
C GLY A 68 10.83 -5.72 -9.71
N GLN A 69 9.90 -5.64 -10.67
CA GLN A 69 9.13 -4.42 -10.93
C GLN A 69 8.18 -4.10 -9.77
N LEU A 70 7.46 -5.10 -9.26
CA LEU A 70 6.60 -4.97 -8.09
C LEU A 70 7.39 -4.55 -6.86
N ASP A 71 8.53 -5.18 -6.60
CA ASP A 71 9.40 -4.88 -5.47
C ASP A 71 9.87 -3.45 -5.49
N LYS A 72 10.27 -2.99 -6.68
CA LYS A 72 10.69 -1.61 -6.85
C LYS A 72 9.53 -0.63 -6.61
N LEU A 73 8.33 -0.96 -7.08
CA LEU A 73 7.15 -0.14 -6.81
C LEU A 73 6.84 -0.08 -5.30
N ILE A 74 6.82 -1.22 -4.61
CA ILE A 74 6.55 -1.30 -3.16
C ILE A 74 7.59 -0.49 -2.36
N GLU A 75 8.87 -0.59 -2.72
CA GLU A 75 9.95 0.20 -2.12
C GLU A 75 9.68 1.71 -2.21
N LEU A 76 9.26 2.18 -3.40
CA LEU A 76 8.94 3.59 -3.65
C LEU A 76 7.72 4.02 -2.83
N LEU A 77 6.60 3.27 -2.93
CA LEU A 77 5.34 3.58 -2.25
C LEU A 77 5.48 3.68 -0.72
N ARG A 78 6.33 2.84 -0.11
CA ARG A 78 6.60 2.87 1.34
C ARG A 78 7.10 4.22 1.84
N THR A 79 7.74 5.01 0.98
CA THR A 79 8.26 6.35 1.30
C THR A 79 7.27 7.48 0.97
N ARG A 80 6.11 7.16 0.39
CA ARG A 80 5.09 8.13 -0.03
C ARG A 80 3.93 8.16 0.95
N ASN A 81 3.28 9.32 1.02
CA ASN A 81 1.99 9.47 1.67
C ASN A 81 0.89 9.48 0.61
N HIS A 82 -0.33 9.11 0.99
CA HIS A 82 -1.55 9.21 0.17
C HIS A 82 -1.47 8.48 -1.19
N TRP A 83 -0.64 7.46 -1.33
CA TRP A 83 -0.46 6.74 -2.59
C TRP A 83 -1.61 5.78 -2.92
N LEU A 84 -2.38 5.36 -1.92
CA LEU A 84 -3.43 4.35 -2.07
C LEU A 84 -4.51 4.80 -3.06
N GLY A 85 -5.03 6.03 -2.94
CA GLY A 85 -6.06 6.54 -3.86
C GLY A 85 -5.63 6.51 -5.33
N PRO A 86 -4.48 7.08 -5.69
CA PRO A 86 -3.91 6.97 -7.03
C PRO A 86 -3.64 5.53 -7.50
N LEU A 87 -3.23 4.63 -6.60
CA LEU A 87 -3.06 3.22 -6.95
C LEU A 87 -4.40 2.55 -7.28
N ILE A 88 -5.44 2.82 -6.50
CA ILE A 88 -6.80 2.35 -6.76
C ILE A 88 -7.31 2.88 -8.12
N ASP A 89 -7.13 4.17 -8.41
CA ASP A 89 -7.47 4.76 -9.72
C ASP A 89 -6.71 4.06 -10.86
N ALA A 90 -5.42 3.78 -10.67
CA ALA A 90 -4.61 3.05 -11.66
C ALA A 90 -5.10 1.62 -11.90
N LEU A 91 -5.49 0.90 -10.84
CA LEU A 91 -6.02 -0.46 -10.94
C LEU A 91 -7.34 -0.47 -11.71
N ILE A 92 -8.28 0.41 -11.36
CA ILE A 92 -9.60 0.49 -12.02
C ILE A 92 -9.44 0.81 -13.51
N ARG A 93 -8.56 1.76 -13.87
CA ARG A 93 -8.31 2.14 -15.27
C ARG A 93 -7.72 1.01 -16.11
N ASN A 94 -7.02 0.07 -15.47
CA ASN A 94 -6.42 -1.10 -16.11
C ASN A 94 -7.26 -2.37 -15.95
N GLY A 95 -8.54 -2.24 -15.57
CA GLY A 95 -9.47 -3.38 -15.46
C GLY A 95 -9.27 -4.27 -14.23
N GLN A 96 -8.40 -3.86 -13.29
CA GLN A 96 -8.08 -4.60 -12.07
C GLN A 96 -9.02 -4.23 -10.90
N THR A 97 -10.33 -4.13 -11.18
CA THR A 97 -11.33 -3.67 -10.20
C THR A 97 -11.42 -4.58 -8.98
N SER A 98 -11.33 -5.90 -9.17
CA SER A 98 -11.35 -6.89 -8.07
C SER A 98 -10.16 -6.71 -7.11
N VAL A 99 -8.98 -6.42 -7.64
CA VAL A 99 -7.78 -6.14 -6.85
C VAL A 99 -7.93 -4.81 -6.10
N ALA A 100 -8.49 -3.79 -6.75
CA ALA A 100 -8.77 -2.50 -6.12
C ALA A 100 -9.75 -2.62 -4.95
N GLU A 101 -10.84 -3.38 -5.11
CA GLU A 101 -11.80 -3.66 -4.05
C GLU A 101 -11.15 -4.41 -2.87
N SER A 102 -10.36 -5.44 -3.17
CA SER A 102 -9.61 -6.19 -2.16
C SER A 102 -8.65 -5.30 -1.37
N LEU A 103 -7.94 -4.40 -2.06
CA LEU A 103 -7.05 -3.42 -1.43
C LEU A 103 -7.80 -2.48 -0.49
N LEU A 104 -8.93 -1.92 -0.94
CA LEU A 104 -9.74 -1.00 -0.13
C LEU A 104 -10.25 -1.66 1.14
N LEU A 105 -10.80 -2.87 1.06
CA LEU A 105 -11.32 -3.60 2.22
C LEU A 105 -10.22 -3.91 3.25
N ASN A 106 -9.03 -4.29 2.77
CA ASN A 106 -7.90 -4.66 3.62
C ASN A 106 -7.15 -3.45 4.22
N THR A 107 -7.28 -2.26 3.63
CA THR A 107 -6.64 -1.02 4.13
C THR A 107 -7.60 -0.13 4.93
N GLN A 108 -8.91 -0.19 4.69
CA GLN A 108 -9.92 0.50 5.51
C GLN A 108 -10.14 -0.13 6.88
N SER A 109 -9.63 -1.36 7.11
CA SER A 109 -9.70 -2.02 8.41
C SER A 109 -8.68 -1.48 9.44
N GLU A 110 -7.89 -0.46 9.08
CA GLU A 110 -6.81 0.13 9.90
C GLU A 110 -7.02 1.63 10.20
N MET A 111 -8.19 2.20 9.88
CA MET A 111 -8.64 3.54 10.29
C MET A 111 -9.71 3.46 11.37
#